data_AF-A0A177QAH9-F1
#
_entry.id   AF-A0A177QAH9-F1
#
_cell.length_a   1.000
_cell.length_b   1.000
_cell.length_c   1.000
_cell.angle_alpha   90.00
_cell.angle_beta   90.00
_cell.angle_gamma   90.00
#
_symmetry.space_group_name_H-M   'P 1'
#
loop_
_entity.id
_entity.type
_entity.pdbx_description
1 polymer ?
#
loop_
_entity_poly.entity_id
_entity_poly.type
_entity_poly.pdbx_seq_one_letter_code
_entity_poly.pdbx_strand_id
1 'polypeptide(L)'
;MRYLFTSWLDFLLIFVPVTIALEVLRADPLLVFVSAGLSIIPLAGLLGRATEHLTTHVGAGIGALLNASLGNAAELIIALVAMREGLHDVVKASLTGSIIGNILLVLGVAMFAGGMKYEQQKFNQTAAGMGASLLLLAAVGLIIPAVFHFTATDRVVVIERQLSLTISLVLFAIYVASLLFTLKTHRHLFAGEAHNASDLGEQPWTRGASITVLTVVSCLVALMSEMLVGALEPASHQLGLTQVFVGVILVALVGNAAEHSTAVMVALKNKMDLAYGIAVGSSLQIALLVA
;
A
#
# COMPACT_ATOMS: atom_id res chain seq x y z
N MET A 1 18.11 2.76 17.93
CA MET A 1 18.94 3.02 16.73
C MET A 1 19.25 1.75 15.92
N ARG A 2 19.49 0.59 16.56
CA ARG A 2 19.82 -0.68 15.87
C ARG A 2 18.71 -1.29 14.99
N TYR A 3 17.48 -0.77 15.05
CA TYR A 3 16.31 -1.25 14.32
C TYR A 3 15.99 -0.44 13.03
N LEU A 4 16.66 0.71 12.83
CA LEU A 4 16.30 1.67 11.77
C LEU A 4 17.05 1.46 10.44
N PHE A 5 18.10 0.62 10.42
CA PHE A 5 18.99 0.47 9.27
C PHE A 5 19.21 -1.02 8.94
N THR A 6 18.21 -1.67 8.34
CA THR A 6 18.31 -3.07 7.86
C THR A 6 18.23 -3.18 6.33
N SER A 7 17.78 -2.13 5.63
CA SER A 7 17.64 -2.11 4.17
C SER A 7 18.42 -0.95 3.54
N TRP A 8 18.77 -1.11 2.26
CA TRP A 8 19.37 -0.02 1.46
C TRP A 8 18.42 1.17 1.28
N LEU A 9 17.12 0.96 1.45
CA LEU A 9 16.12 2.02 1.39
C LEU A 9 16.22 2.96 2.60
N ASP A 10 16.73 2.48 3.75
CA ASP A 10 16.83 3.30 4.97
C ASP A 10 17.78 4.50 4.79
N PHE A 11 18.69 4.48 3.79
CA PHE A 11 19.51 5.64 3.42
C PHE A 11 18.66 6.82 2.92
N LEU A 12 17.48 6.55 2.34
CA LEU A 12 16.57 7.59 1.88
C LEU A 12 15.93 8.37 3.04
N LEU A 13 16.08 7.94 4.31
CA LEU A 13 15.64 8.72 5.47
C LEU A 13 16.33 10.08 5.57
N ILE A 14 17.49 10.25 4.94
CA ILE A 14 18.16 11.57 4.83
C ILE A 14 17.27 12.59 4.11
N PHE A 15 16.35 12.15 3.25
CA PHE A 15 15.43 13.05 2.56
C PHE A 15 14.37 13.63 3.47
N VAL A 16 14.12 13.09 4.68
CA VAL A 16 13.20 13.70 5.65
C VAL A 16 13.67 15.12 6.05
N PRO A 17 14.85 15.30 6.66
CA PRO A 17 15.33 16.65 6.99
C PRO A 17 15.59 17.52 5.75
N VAL A 18 15.99 16.92 4.61
CA VAL A 18 16.16 17.67 3.36
C VAL A 18 14.84 18.24 2.87
N THR A 19 13.75 17.47 2.88
CA THR A 19 12.43 17.93 2.46
C THR A 19 11.93 19.05 3.35
N ILE A 20 12.07 18.90 4.67
CA ILE A 20 11.72 19.97 5.63
C ILE A 20 12.52 21.24 5.34
N ALA A 21 13.83 21.12 5.08
CA ALA A 21 14.67 22.27 4.75
C ALA A 21 14.25 22.94 3.43
N LEU A 22 13.95 22.16 2.38
CA LEU A 22 13.48 22.67 1.10
C LEU A 22 12.14 23.40 1.24
N GLU A 23 11.21 22.85 2.01
CA GLU A 23 9.91 23.47 2.29
C GLU A 23 10.05 24.79 3.06
N VAL A 24 10.87 24.80 4.13
CA VAL A 24 11.11 26.02 4.93
C VAL A 24 11.79 27.11 4.12
N LEU A 25 12.70 26.73 3.22
CA LEU A 25 13.39 27.66 2.31
C LEU A 25 12.52 28.08 1.12
N ARG A 26 11.30 27.53 0.97
CA ARG A 26 10.42 27.72 -0.19
C ARG A 26 11.17 27.47 -1.50
N ALA A 27 11.90 26.35 -1.53
CA ALA A 27 12.64 25.92 -2.69
C ALA A 27 11.70 25.51 -3.84
N ASP A 28 12.29 25.09 -4.95
CA ASP A 28 11.54 24.65 -6.11
C ASP A 28 10.57 23.49 -5.76
N PRO A 29 9.28 23.58 -6.15
CA PRO A 29 8.28 22.56 -5.79
C PRO A 29 8.59 21.17 -6.35
N LEU A 30 9.26 21.05 -7.50
CA LEU A 30 9.65 19.74 -8.02
C LEU A 30 10.68 19.08 -7.09
N LEU A 31 11.61 19.85 -6.53
CA LEU A 31 12.58 19.33 -5.56
C LEU A 31 11.89 18.87 -4.26
N VAL A 32 10.94 19.65 -3.75
CA VAL A 32 10.14 19.26 -2.57
C VAL A 32 9.35 17.99 -2.86
N PHE A 33 8.69 17.92 -4.02
CA PHE A 33 7.90 16.75 -4.43
C PHE A 33 8.76 15.49 -4.50
N VAL A 34 9.91 15.55 -5.18
CA VAL A 34 10.82 14.41 -5.33
C VAL A 34 11.44 14.01 -3.99
N SER A 35 11.90 14.97 -3.17
CA SER A 35 12.50 14.66 -1.87
C SER A 35 11.47 14.09 -0.90
N ALA A 36 10.25 14.63 -0.88
CA ALA A 36 9.16 14.12 -0.05
C ALA A 36 8.82 12.68 -0.44
N GLY A 37 8.66 12.40 -1.74
CA GLY A 37 8.40 11.05 -2.24
C GLY A 37 9.50 10.06 -1.87
N LEU A 38 10.77 10.43 -2.05
CA LEU A 38 11.91 9.59 -1.66
C LEU A 38 11.96 9.34 -0.15
N SER A 39 11.58 10.33 0.67
CA SER A 39 11.55 10.18 2.13
C SER A 39 10.43 9.25 2.62
N ILE A 40 9.29 9.21 1.91
CA ILE A 40 8.14 8.37 2.28
C ILE A 40 8.45 6.90 2.08
N ILE A 41 9.23 6.52 1.06
CA ILE A 41 9.59 5.12 0.76
C ILE A 41 10.11 4.35 2.00
N PRO A 42 11.20 4.78 2.68
CA PRO A 42 11.68 4.10 3.87
C PRO A 42 10.75 4.26 5.08
N LEU A 43 10.02 5.38 5.19
CA LEU A 43 9.07 5.58 6.28
C LEU A 43 7.90 4.60 6.18
N ALA A 44 7.34 4.38 4.98
CA ALA A 44 6.32 3.37 4.72
C ALA A 44 6.84 1.96 5.09
N GLY A 45 8.08 1.65 4.73
CA GLY A 45 8.72 0.38 5.10
C GLY A 45 8.95 0.21 6.61
N LEU A 46 9.30 1.28 7.33
CA LEU A 46 9.39 1.26 8.79
C LEU A 46 8.02 1.11 9.45
N LEU A 47 7.00 1.73 8.88
CA LEU A 47 5.62 1.64 9.36
C LEU A 47 5.08 0.22 9.21
N GLY A 48 5.26 -0.40 8.05
CA GLY A 48 4.89 -1.79 7.80
C GLY A 48 5.61 -2.77 8.74
N ARG A 49 6.93 -2.64 8.90
CA ARG A 49 7.71 -3.43 9.88
C ARG A 49 7.19 -3.24 11.31
N ALA A 50 6.94 -1.99 11.73
CA ALA A 50 6.42 -1.71 13.07
C ALA A 50 5.06 -2.38 13.28
N THR A 51 4.17 -2.35 12.28
CA THR A 51 2.89 -3.06 12.29
C THR A 51 3.11 -4.57 12.43
N GLU A 52 3.91 -5.18 11.57
CA GLU A 52 4.19 -6.62 11.58
C GLU A 52 4.73 -7.07 12.94
N HIS A 53 5.76 -6.40 13.45
CA HIS A 53 6.33 -6.69 14.77
C HIS A 53 5.31 -6.49 15.90
N LEU A 54 4.45 -5.47 15.83
CA LEU A 54 3.38 -5.27 16.83
C LEU A 54 2.37 -6.42 16.81
N THR A 55 2.04 -6.96 15.63
CA THR A 55 1.07 -8.05 15.49
C THR A 55 1.53 -9.34 16.16
N THR A 56 2.85 -9.57 16.25
CA THR A 56 3.42 -10.74 16.95
C THR A 56 3.18 -10.72 18.47
N HIS A 57 2.88 -9.56 19.06
CA HIS A 57 2.61 -9.41 20.49
C HIS A 57 1.12 -9.53 20.85
N VAL A 58 0.24 -9.72 19.87
CA VAL A 58 -1.21 -9.84 20.06
C VAL A 58 -1.73 -11.17 19.52
N GLY A 59 -2.92 -11.59 19.94
CA GLY A 59 -3.53 -12.82 19.44
C GLY A 59 -3.82 -12.75 17.94
N ALA A 60 -3.77 -13.90 17.25
CA ALA A 60 -3.89 -14.00 15.79
C ALA A 60 -5.05 -13.20 15.17
N GLY A 61 -6.22 -13.17 15.81
CA GLY A 61 -7.37 -12.38 15.33
C GLY A 61 -7.15 -10.87 15.39
N ILE A 62 -6.63 -10.35 16.52
CA ILE A 62 -6.34 -8.92 16.68
C ILE A 62 -5.14 -8.53 15.83
N GLY A 63 -4.12 -9.39 15.75
CA GLY A 63 -2.95 -9.19 14.91
C GLY A 63 -3.33 -9.05 13.44
N ALA A 64 -4.19 -9.92 12.94
CA ALA A 64 -4.65 -9.82 11.56
C ALA A 64 -5.49 -8.57 11.29
N LEU A 65 -6.34 -8.13 12.24
CA LEU A 65 -7.07 -6.85 12.12
C LEU A 65 -6.13 -5.64 12.13
N LEU A 66 -5.10 -5.66 12.99
CA LEU A 66 -4.07 -4.62 13.01
C LEU A 66 -3.28 -4.60 11.71
N ASN A 67 -2.87 -5.76 11.18
CA ASN A 67 -2.15 -5.84 9.91
C ASN A 67 -3.03 -5.38 8.74
N ALA A 68 -4.29 -5.78 8.73
CA ALA A 68 -5.30 -5.32 7.77
C ALA A 68 -5.47 -3.79 7.74
N SER A 69 -5.42 -3.15 8.91
CA SER A 69 -5.67 -1.71 9.04
C SER A 69 -4.40 -0.87 8.89
N LEU A 70 -3.26 -1.38 9.35
CA LEU A 70 -2.00 -0.63 9.46
C LEU A 70 -0.91 -1.10 8.49
N GLY A 71 -1.12 -2.21 7.77
CA GLY A 71 -0.19 -2.70 6.74
C GLY A 71 -0.04 -1.66 5.62
N ASN A 72 -1.17 -1.12 5.15
CA ASN A 72 -1.22 -0.09 4.13
C ASN A 72 -1.41 1.33 4.73
N ALA A 73 -0.96 1.55 5.97
CA ALA A 73 -1.17 2.83 6.65
C ALA A 73 -0.54 4.01 5.91
N ALA A 74 0.60 3.82 5.23
CA ALA A 74 1.24 4.89 4.49
C ALA A 74 0.36 5.39 3.34
N GLU A 75 -0.22 4.48 2.55
CA GLU A 75 -1.18 4.84 1.50
C GLU A 75 -2.43 5.50 2.06
N LEU A 76 -2.99 4.97 3.16
CA LEU A 76 -4.16 5.57 3.79
C LEU A 76 -3.89 7.00 4.26
N ILE A 77 -2.71 7.26 4.83
CA ILE A 77 -2.29 8.60 5.25
C ILE A 77 -2.16 9.53 4.04
N ILE A 78 -1.46 9.11 2.98
CA ILE A 78 -1.27 9.91 1.76
C ILE A 78 -2.63 10.22 1.12
N ALA A 79 -3.51 9.21 1.00
CA ALA A 79 -4.86 9.36 0.46
C ALA A 79 -5.70 10.32 1.30
N LEU A 80 -5.65 10.22 2.63
CA LEU A 80 -6.40 11.12 3.51
C LEU A 80 -5.92 12.57 3.41
N VAL A 81 -4.61 12.79 3.34
CA VAL A 81 -4.02 14.13 3.16
C VAL A 81 -4.41 14.70 1.79
N ALA A 82 -4.29 13.92 0.72
CA ALA A 82 -4.69 14.34 -0.63
C ALA A 82 -6.21 14.62 -0.73
N MET A 83 -7.05 13.81 -0.07
CA MET A 83 -8.49 14.04 0.03
C MET A 83 -8.82 15.35 0.75
N ARG A 84 -8.09 15.68 1.82
CA ARG A 84 -8.26 16.93 2.58
C ARG A 84 -7.91 18.16 1.74
N GLU A 85 -6.93 18.05 0.86
CA GLU A 85 -6.53 19.10 -0.10
C GLU A 85 -7.42 19.13 -1.36
N GLY A 86 -8.48 18.32 -1.42
CA GLY A 86 -9.43 18.31 -2.53
C GLY A 86 -8.93 17.59 -3.79
N LEU A 87 -7.80 16.88 -3.72
CA LEU A 87 -7.21 16.14 -4.85
C LEU A 87 -7.89 14.77 -5.06
N HIS A 88 -9.21 14.77 -5.20
CA HIS A 88 -10.01 13.53 -5.32
C HIS A 88 -9.61 12.68 -6.53
N ASP A 89 -9.26 13.30 -7.65
CA ASP A 89 -8.83 12.57 -8.85
C ASP A 89 -7.46 11.92 -8.68
N VAL A 90 -6.55 12.58 -7.93
CA VAL A 90 -5.25 11.99 -7.57
C VAL A 90 -5.44 10.79 -6.65
N VAL A 91 -6.37 10.85 -5.70
CA VAL A 91 -6.65 9.74 -4.78
C VAL A 91 -7.24 8.54 -5.53
N LYS A 92 -8.26 8.77 -6.38
CA LYS A 92 -8.81 7.70 -7.23
C LYS A 92 -7.74 7.08 -8.13
N ALA A 93 -6.89 7.95 -8.72
CA ALA A 93 -5.76 7.54 -9.55
C ALA A 93 -4.74 6.71 -8.76
N SER A 94 -4.34 7.13 -7.55
CA SER A 94 -3.34 6.43 -6.76
C SER A 94 -3.84 5.08 -6.25
N LEU A 95 -5.10 4.98 -5.83
CA LEU A 95 -5.68 3.69 -5.40
C LEU A 95 -5.75 2.69 -6.58
N THR A 96 -6.19 3.17 -7.75
CA THR A 96 -6.21 2.35 -8.98
C THR A 96 -4.79 1.94 -9.39
N GLY A 97 -3.87 2.90 -9.40
CA GLY A 97 -2.47 2.68 -9.73
C GLY A 97 -1.78 1.72 -8.78
N SER A 98 -2.17 1.71 -7.51
CA SER A 98 -1.60 0.82 -6.51
C SER A 98 -2.06 -0.63 -6.70
N ILE A 99 -3.35 -0.85 -6.99
CA ILE A 99 -3.88 -2.18 -7.35
C ILE A 99 -3.15 -2.71 -8.61
N ILE A 100 -3.07 -1.88 -9.66
CA ILE A 100 -2.40 -2.26 -10.92
C ILE A 100 -0.90 -2.50 -10.68
N GLY A 101 -0.24 -1.61 -9.93
CA GLY A 101 1.17 -1.67 -9.60
C GLY A 101 1.50 -2.96 -8.86
N ASN A 102 0.74 -3.31 -7.83
CA ASN A 102 0.99 -4.52 -7.06
C ASN A 102 0.78 -5.80 -7.90
N ILE A 103 -0.29 -5.87 -8.69
CA ILE A 103 -0.59 -7.09 -9.47
C ILE A 103 0.30 -7.26 -10.70
N LEU A 104 0.61 -6.18 -11.42
CA LEU A 104 1.38 -6.26 -12.67
C LEU A 104 2.86 -5.98 -12.45
N LEU A 105 3.19 -4.84 -11.82
CA LEU A 105 4.58 -4.42 -11.68
C LEU A 105 5.30 -5.23 -10.61
N VAL A 106 4.78 -5.28 -9.39
CA VAL A 106 5.47 -5.92 -8.26
C VAL A 106 5.53 -7.42 -8.44
N LEU A 107 4.37 -8.05 -8.66
CA LEU A 107 4.31 -9.48 -8.87
C LEU A 107 5.09 -9.87 -10.14
N GLY A 108 4.99 -9.10 -11.22
CA GLY A 108 5.74 -9.33 -12.44
C GLY A 108 7.25 -9.25 -12.26
N VAL A 109 7.77 -8.21 -11.59
CA VAL A 109 9.20 -8.07 -11.28
C VAL A 109 9.66 -9.15 -10.31
N ALA A 110 8.85 -9.52 -9.30
CA ALA A 110 9.17 -10.60 -8.37
C ALA A 110 9.27 -11.95 -9.08
N MET A 111 8.31 -12.28 -9.96
CA MET A 111 8.34 -13.48 -10.80
C MET A 111 9.53 -13.47 -11.76
N PHE A 112 9.81 -12.35 -12.41
CA PHE A 112 10.94 -12.21 -13.31
C PHE A 112 12.28 -12.41 -12.58
N ALA A 113 12.50 -11.68 -11.49
CA ALA A 113 13.75 -11.74 -10.72
C ALA A 113 13.95 -13.12 -10.07
N GLY A 114 12.90 -13.72 -9.51
CA GLY A 114 12.96 -15.08 -8.97
C GLY A 114 13.19 -16.13 -10.07
N GLY A 115 12.54 -15.96 -11.24
CA GLY A 115 12.70 -16.81 -12.42
C GLY A 115 14.09 -16.77 -13.06
N MET A 116 14.84 -15.68 -12.89
CA MET A 116 16.24 -15.61 -13.32
C MET A 116 17.15 -16.57 -12.54
N LYS A 117 16.75 -16.97 -11.33
CA LYS A 117 17.53 -17.85 -10.44
C LYS A 117 16.95 -19.26 -10.31
N TYR A 118 15.63 -19.39 -10.43
CA TYR A 118 14.92 -20.67 -10.27
C TYR A 118 14.04 -20.92 -11.49
N GLU A 119 14.14 -22.10 -12.08
CA GLU A 119 13.37 -22.46 -13.28
C GLU A 119 11.85 -22.47 -13.03
N GLN A 120 11.43 -22.90 -11.84
CA GLN A 120 10.03 -22.90 -11.42
C GLN A 120 9.95 -22.53 -9.93
N GLN A 121 8.97 -21.71 -9.57
CA GLN A 121 8.67 -21.35 -8.19
C GLN A 121 7.23 -21.76 -7.86
N LYS A 122 7.05 -22.41 -6.72
CA LYS A 122 5.73 -22.86 -6.26
C LYS A 122 5.06 -21.76 -5.45
N PHE A 123 3.74 -21.71 -5.56
CA PHE A 123 2.90 -20.88 -4.72
C PHE A 123 1.57 -21.58 -4.41
N ASN A 124 0.86 -21.11 -3.39
CA ASN A 124 -0.41 -21.62 -2.91
C ASN A 124 -1.53 -21.28 -3.89
N GLN A 125 -1.94 -22.28 -4.66
CA GLN A 125 -2.99 -22.12 -5.67
C GLN A 125 -4.33 -21.74 -5.06
N THR A 126 -4.62 -22.16 -3.82
CA THR A 126 -5.88 -21.85 -3.15
C THR A 126 -5.94 -20.39 -2.73
N ALA A 127 -4.88 -19.88 -2.10
CA ALA A 127 -4.78 -18.46 -1.76
C ALA A 127 -4.79 -17.59 -3.03
N ALA A 128 -4.09 -18.03 -4.08
CA ALA A 128 -4.08 -17.34 -5.36
C ALA A 128 -5.44 -17.30 -6.05
N GLY A 129 -6.17 -18.42 -6.05
CA GLY A 129 -7.51 -18.49 -6.62
C GLY A 129 -8.52 -17.60 -5.89
N MET A 130 -8.47 -17.60 -4.54
CA MET A 130 -9.29 -16.70 -3.73
C MET A 130 -8.96 -15.24 -3.99
N GLY A 131 -7.67 -14.88 -3.99
CA GLY A 131 -7.22 -13.51 -4.22
C GLY A 131 -7.60 -12.99 -5.60
N ALA A 132 -7.39 -13.79 -6.66
CA ALA A 132 -7.82 -13.43 -8.02
C ALA A 132 -9.34 -13.23 -8.12
N SER A 133 -10.14 -14.09 -7.49
CA SER A 133 -11.60 -13.99 -7.51
C SER A 133 -12.11 -12.75 -6.79
N LEU A 134 -11.53 -12.43 -5.63
CA LEU A 134 -11.87 -11.23 -4.86
C LEU A 134 -11.44 -9.94 -5.59
N LEU A 135 -10.25 -9.93 -6.20
CA LEU A 135 -9.80 -8.80 -7.02
C LEU A 135 -10.68 -8.58 -8.25
N LEU A 136 -11.14 -9.66 -8.90
CA LEU A 136 -12.08 -9.55 -10.01
C LEU A 136 -13.41 -8.92 -9.55
N LEU A 137 -13.93 -9.38 -8.41
CA LEU A 137 -15.16 -8.83 -7.83
C LEU A 137 -15.00 -7.35 -7.46
N ALA A 138 -13.86 -6.98 -6.87
CA ALA A 138 -13.53 -5.60 -6.55
C ALA A 138 -13.41 -4.73 -7.82
N ALA A 139 -12.71 -5.22 -8.86
CA ALA A 139 -12.57 -4.52 -10.12
C ALA A 139 -13.93 -4.26 -10.79
N VAL A 140 -14.82 -5.26 -10.83
CA VAL A 140 -16.20 -5.06 -11.32
C VAL A 140 -16.94 -4.03 -10.47
N GLY A 141 -16.84 -4.10 -9.14
CA GLY A 141 -17.44 -3.13 -8.23
C GLY A 141 -16.97 -1.70 -8.49
N LEU A 142 -15.67 -1.49 -8.66
CA LEU A 142 -15.07 -0.17 -8.89
C LEU A 142 -15.36 0.38 -10.30
N ILE A 143 -15.53 -0.48 -11.32
CA ILE A 143 -15.82 -0.06 -12.70
C ILE A 143 -17.27 0.40 -12.87
N ILE A 144 -18.24 -0.20 -12.15
CA ILE A 144 -19.66 0.10 -12.33
C ILE A 144 -19.97 1.61 -12.15
N PRO A 145 -19.59 2.27 -11.04
CA PRO A 145 -19.83 3.71 -10.87
C PRO A 145 -19.17 4.55 -11.95
N ALA A 146 -17.94 4.20 -12.35
CA ALA A 146 -17.21 4.91 -13.39
C ALA A 146 -17.95 4.87 -14.73
N VAL A 147 -18.48 3.71 -15.13
CA VAL A 147 -19.26 3.58 -16.38
C VAL A 147 -20.54 4.41 -16.32
N PHE A 148 -21.23 4.43 -15.18
CA PHE A 148 -22.41 5.28 -14.99
C PHE A 148 -22.08 6.77 -15.08
N HIS A 149 -20.97 7.22 -14.47
CA HIS A 149 -20.51 8.60 -14.57
C HIS A 149 -20.28 9.03 -16.02
N PHE A 150 -19.68 8.17 -16.87
CA PHE A 150 -19.41 8.49 -18.27
C PHE A 150 -20.64 8.46 -19.19
N THR A 151 -21.70 7.74 -18.82
CA THR A 151 -22.85 7.48 -19.69
C THR A 151 -24.08 8.31 -19.36
N ALA A 152 -24.05 9.10 -18.28
CA ALA A 152 -25.27 9.62 -17.69
C ALA A 152 -25.46 11.14 -17.74
N THR A 153 -26.72 11.56 -17.81
CA THR A 153 -27.18 12.97 -17.80
C THR A 153 -27.43 13.47 -16.36
N ASP A 154 -27.45 14.79 -16.12
CA ASP A 154 -27.45 15.49 -14.81
C ASP A 154 -28.27 14.90 -13.63
N ARG A 155 -29.35 14.14 -13.88
CA ARG A 155 -30.13 13.45 -12.82
C ARG A 155 -29.40 12.27 -12.17
N VAL A 156 -28.27 11.83 -12.73
CA VAL A 156 -27.61 10.57 -12.34
C VAL A 156 -26.50 10.76 -11.30
N VAL A 157 -26.04 11.98 -11.01
CA VAL A 157 -25.00 12.22 -9.98
C VAL A 157 -25.42 11.74 -8.58
N VAL A 158 -26.71 11.88 -8.22
CA VAL A 158 -27.23 11.37 -6.94
C VAL A 158 -27.26 9.85 -6.91
N ILE A 159 -27.61 9.23 -8.04
CA ILE A 159 -27.66 7.77 -8.20
C ILE A 159 -26.24 7.21 -8.16
N GLU A 160 -25.27 7.85 -8.82
CA GLU A 160 -23.86 7.47 -8.81
C GLU A 160 -23.27 7.47 -7.39
N ARG A 161 -23.56 8.51 -6.60
CA ARG A 161 -23.13 8.57 -5.19
C ARG A 161 -23.74 7.44 -4.36
N GLN A 162 -25.03 7.17 -4.52
CA GLN A 162 -25.70 6.08 -3.81
C GLN A 162 -25.15 4.70 -4.22
N LEU A 163 -24.89 4.51 -5.51
CA LEU A 163 -24.27 3.28 -6.03
C LEU A 163 -22.87 3.09 -5.44
N SER A 164 -22.03 4.14 -5.45
CA SER A 164 -20.67 4.11 -4.89
C SER A 164 -20.68 3.77 -3.40
N LEU A 165 -21.57 4.37 -2.61
CA LEU A 165 -21.73 4.05 -1.18
C LEU A 165 -22.20 2.61 -0.95
N THR A 166 -23.13 2.13 -1.78
CA THR A 166 -23.63 0.75 -1.67
C THR A 166 -22.53 -0.25 -2.01
N ILE A 167 -21.76 0.01 -3.07
CA ILE A 167 -20.64 -0.83 -3.49
C ILE A 167 -19.55 -0.84 -2.42
N SER A 168 -19.17 0.32 -1.87
CA SER A 168 -18.20 0.39 -0.76
C SER A 168 -18.63 -0.45 0.44
N LEU A 169 -19.90 -0.40 0.85
CA LEU A 169 -20.43 -1.24 1.94
C LEU A 169 -20.37 -2.73 1.61
N VAL A 170 -20.72 -3.12 0.38
CA VAL A 170 -20.66 -4.51 -0.07
C VAL A 170 -19.22 -5.02 -0.12
N LEU A 171 -18.28 -4.24 -0.68
CA LEU A 171 -16.85 -4.57 -0.75
C LEU A 171 -16.25 -4.70 0.65
N PHE A 172 -16.60 -3.79 1.57
CA PHE A 172 -16.20 -3.87 2.96
C PHE A 172 -16.75 -5.13 3.66
N ALA A 173 -18.01 -5.49 3.43
CA ALA A 173 -18.59 -6.71 3.96
C ALA A 173 -17.88 -7.97 3.42
N ILE A 174 -17.55 -7.98 2.12
CA ILE A 174 -16.75 -9.04 1.49
C ILE A 174 -15.36 -9.11 2.11
N TYR A 175 -14.72 -7.96 2.38
CA TYR A 175 -13.44 -7.91 3.06
C TYR A 175 -13.50 -8.57 4.44
N VAL A 176 -14.47 -8.19 5.27
CA VAL A 176 -14.67 -8.79 6.61
C VAL A 176 -14.96 -10.29 6.50
N ALA A 177 -15.80 -10.72 5.56
CA ALA A 177 -16.06 -12.12 5.32
C ALA A 177 -14.80 -12.88 4.90
N SER A 178 -13.95 -12.28 4.06
CA SER A 178 -12.67 -12.86 3.64
C SER A 178 -11.70 -12.99 4.82
N LEU A 179 -11.64 -12.01 5.72
CA LEU A 179 -10.83 -12.09 6.94
C LEU A 179 -11.33 -13.21 7.87
N LEU A 180 -12.64 -13.34 8.05
CA LEU A 180 -13.21 -14.45 8.83
C LEU A 180 -12.90 -15.81 8.19
N PHE A 181 -12.90 -15.86 6.86
CA PHE A 181 -12.56 -17.06 6.10
C PHE A 181 -11.11 -17.48 6.32
N THR A 182 -10.17 -16.56 6.10
CA THR A 182 -8.72 -16.83 6.19
C THR A 182 -8.26 -17.08 7.63
N LEU A 183 -8.80 -16.32 8.60
CA LEU A 183 -8.31 -16.36 9.98
C LEU A 183 -9.00 -17.38 10.86
N LYS A 184 -10.26 -17.73 10.57
CA LYS A 184 -11.08 -18.58 11.44
C LYS A 184 -11.51 -19.87 10.75
N THR A 185 -12.31 -19.80 9.69
CA THR A 185 -12.97 -21.01 9.16
C THR A 185 -12.02 -21.90 8.36
N HIS A 186 -11.12 -21.28 7.58
CA HIS A 186 -10.20 -21.99 6.69
C HIS A 186 -8.74 -21.76 7.07
N ARG A 187 -8.47 -21.43 8.34
CA ARG A 187 -7.11 -21.15 8.82
C ARG A 187 -6.08 -22.19 8.40
N HIS A 188 -6.45 -23.47 8.30
CA HIS A 188 -5.54 -24.55 7.88
C HIS A 188 -5.02 -24.41 6.43
N LEU A 189 -5.76 -23.74 5.54
CA LEU A 189 -5.33 -23.45 4.17
C LEU A 189 -4.35 -22.27 4.08
N PHE A 190 -4.34 -21.42 5.12
CA PHE A 190 -3.57 -20.18 5.20
C PHE A 190 -2.55 -20.17 6.37
N ALA A 191 -2.47 -21.25 7.16
CA ALA A 191 -1.64 -21.33 8.37
C ALA A 191 -0.13 -21.36 8.08
N GLY A 192 0.26 -21.64 6.84
CA GLY A 192 1.64 -21.50 6.35
C GLY A 192 1.98 -20.09 5.82
N GLU A 193 0.99 -19.19 5.74
CA GLU A 193 1.13 -17.83 5.20
C GLU A 193 1.16 -16.74 6.29
N ALA A 194 1.12 -17.11 7.57
CA ALA A 194 1.39 -16.16 8.65
C ALA A 194 2.89 -15.83 8.66
N HIS A 195 3.27 -14.90 7.78
CA HIS A 195 4.62 -14.37 7.68
C HIS A 195 4.95 -13.72 9.00
N ASN A 196 5.88 -14.30 9.73
CA ASN A 196 6.42 -13.66 10.93
C ASN A 196 7.71 -12.96 10.53
N ALA A 197 8.03 -11.84 11.18
CA ALA A 197 9.30 -11.14 10.97
C ALA A 197 10.54 -12.07 11.11
N SER A 198 10.40 -13.21 11.80
CA SER A 198 11.39 -14.28 11.86
C SER A 198 11.71 -14.91 10.50
N ASP A 199 10.75 -15.00 9.58
CA ASP A 199 10.93 -15.54 8.22
C ASP A 199 11.79 -14.62 7.33
N LEU A 200 11.90 -13.35 7.72
CA LEU A 200 12.76 -12.33 7.13
C LEU A 200 14.13 -12.25 7.82
N GLY A 201 14.34 -12.98 8.93
CA GLY A 201 15.58 -12.99 9.71
C GLY A 201 15.75 -11.81 10.66
N GLU A 202 14.67 -11.07 10.93
CA GLU A 202 14.69 -9.95 11.88
C GLU A 202 14.42 -10.41 13.32
N GLN A 203 15.08 -9.79 14.29
CA GLN A 203 14.73 -10.02 15.70
C GLN A 203 13.42 -9.31 16.05
N PRO A 204 12.52 -9.95 16.81
CA PRO A 204 11.25 -9.36 17.18
C PRO A 204 11.48 -8.09 18.02
N TRP A 205 10.82 -7.00 17.62
CA TRP A 205 10.88 -5.75 18.40
C TRP A 205 10.08 -5.90 19.69
N THR A 206 10.40 -5.13 20.72
CA THR A 206 9.54 -5.08 21.91
C THR A 206 8.23 -4.35 21.60
N ARG A 207 7.13 -4.73 22.25
CA ARG A 207 5.82 -4.07 22.07
C ARG A 207 5.90 -2.54 22.20
N GLY A 208 6.64 -2.03 23.17
CA GLY A 208 6.83 -0.59 23.38
C GLY A 208 7.60 0.08 22.23
N ALA A 209 8.63 -0.59 21.69
CA ALA A 209 9.37 -0.10 20.54
C ALA A 209 8.48 -0.07 19.29
N SER A 210 7.71 -1.13 19.02
CA SER A 210 6.79 -1.16 17.87
C SER A 210 5.76 -0.04 17.92
N ILE A 211 5.13 0.20 19.08
CA ILE A 211 4.17 1.30 19.25
C ILE A 211 4.85 2.66 19.05
N THR A 212 6.03 2.86 19.64
CA THR A 212 6.76 4.14 19.53
C THR A 212 7.12 4.44 18.08
N VAL A 213 7.67 3.46 17.36
CA VAL A 213 8.03 3.61 15.93
C VAL A 213 6.77 3.84 15.10
N LEU A 214 5.71 3.05 15.31
CA LEU A 214 4.44 3.21 14.59
C LEU A 214 3.87 4.63 14.72
N THR A 215 3.87 5.20 15.93
CA THR A 215 3.36 6.56 16.17
C THR A 215 4.26 7.62 15.55
N VAL A 216 5.58 7.57 15.80
CA VAL A 216 6.52 8.58 15.29
C VAL A 216 6.58 8.55 13.77
N VAL A 217 6.67 7.37 13.17
CA VAL A 217 6.73 7.20 11.72
C VAL A 217 5.40 7.60 11.08
N SER A 218 4.25 7.27 11.66
CA SER A 218 2.95 7.76 11.16
C SER A 218 2.90 9.29 11.10
N CYS A 219 3.36 9.98 12.14
CA CYS A 219 3.43 11.44 12.14
C CYS A 219 4.39 11.99 11.06
N LEU A 220 5.55 11.35 10.87
CA LEU A 220 6.49 11.73 9.82
C LEU A 220 5.93 11.49 8.42
N VAL A 221 5.26 10.36 8.18
CA VAL A 221 4.59 10.07 6.90
C VAL A 221 3.51 11.12 6.65
N ALA A 222 2.70 11.48 7.65
CA ALA A 222 1.69 12.52 7.50
C ALA A 222 2.32 13.87 7.12
N LEU A 223 3.38 14.28 7.83
CA LEU A 223 4.11 15.52 7.54
C LEU A 223 4.71 15.53 6.11
N MET A 224 5.37 14.44 5.71
CA MET A 224 5.95 14.33 4.37
C MET A 224 4.86 14.24 3.29
N SER A 225 3.71 13.65 3.60
CA SER A 225 2.56 13.59 2.70
C SER A 225 1.95 14.97 2.48
N GLU A 226 1.86 15.82 3.51
CA GLU A 226 1.40 17.21 3.35
C GLU A 226 2.31 17.99 2.38
N MET A 227 3.64 17.85 2.55
CA MET A 227 4.61 18.47 1.64
C MET A 227 4.54 17.89 0.21
N LEU A 228 4.41 16.56 0.09
CA LEU A 228 4.26 15.88 -1.20
C LEU A 228 3.02 16.36 -1.96
N VAL A 229 1.86 16.36 -1.28
CA VAL A 229 0.57 16.73 -1.85
C VAL A 229 0.55 18.23 -2.19
N GLY A 230 1.07 19.09 -1.31
CA GLY A 230 1.16 20.53 -1.57
C GLY A 230 2.06 20.88 -2.76
N ALA A 231 3.12 20.10 -2.99
CA ALA A 231 4.03 20.30 -4.13
C ALA A 231 3.56 19.58 -5.41
N LEU A 232 2.50 18.75 -5.35
CA LEU A 232 2.09 17.86 -6.44
C LEU A 232 1.68 18.63 -7.69
N GLU A 233 0.75 19.58 -7.57
CA GLU A 233 0.22 20.34 -8.70
C GLU A 233 1.30 21.18 -9.41
N PRO A 234 2.11 22.02 -8.72
CA PRO A 234 3.18 22.76 -9.38
C PRO A 234 4.25 21.84 -9.98
N ALA A 235 4.62 20.74 -9.32
CA ALA A 235 5.57 19.78 -9.88
C ALA A 235 5.02 19.09 -11.14
N SER A 236 3.74 18.72 -11.13
CA SER A 236 3.04 18.13 -12.29
C SER A 236 3.08 19.06 -13.49
N HIS A 237 2.84 20.37 -13.28
CA HIS A 237 2.92 21.38 -14.32
C HIS A 237 4.34 21.55 -14.89
N GLN A 238 5.37 21.57 -14.03
CA GLN A 238 6.76 21.66 -14.49
C GLN A 238 7.19 20.45 -15.32
N LEU A 239 6.73 19.25 -14.95
CA LEU A 239 7.03 18.00 -15.66
C LEU A 239 6.18 17.79 -16.92
N GLY A 240 5.15 18.61 -17.14
CA GLY A 240 4.18 18.39 -18.22
C GLY A 240 3.35 17.11 -18.05
N LEU A 241 3.21 16.64 -16.80
CA LEU A 241 2.45 15.42 -16.48
C LEU A 241 1.03 15.79 -16.05
N THR A 242 0.09 14.87 -16.25
CA THR A 242 -1.27 15.01 -15.72
C THR A 242 -1.31 14.58 -14.26
N GLN A 243 -2.17 15.22 -13.45
CA GLN A 243 -2.37 14.82 -12.05
C GLN A 243 -2.78 13.35 -11.92
N VAL A 244 -3.55 12.83 -12.88
CA VAL A 244 -3.91 11.41 -12.96
C VAL A 244 -2.67 10.53 -13.17
N PHE A 245 -1.76 10.88 -14.08
CA PHE A 245 -0.53 10.11 -14.28
C PHE A 245 0.35 10.14 -13.03
N VAL A 246 0.48 11.30 -12.39
CA VAL A 246 1.22 11.44 -11.12
C VAL A 246 0.59 10.56 -10.03
N GLY A 247 -0.73 10.54 -9.91
CA GLY A 247 -1.45 9.67 -8.98
C GLY A 247 -1.21 8.18 -9.27
N VAL A 248 -1.52 7.74 -10.50
CA VAL A 248 -1.45 6.33 -10.91
C VAL A 248 -0.03 5.77 -10.82
N ILE A 249 0.99 6.54 -11.20
CA ILE A 249 2.36 6.04 -11.32
C ILE A 249 3.21 6.45 -10.13
N LEU A 250 3.30 7.74 -9.82
CA LEU A 250 4.27 8.23 -8.84
C LEU A 250 3.78 8.03 -7.40
N VAL A 251 2.57 8.50 -7.09
CA VAL A 251 2.02 8.41 -5.72
C VAL A 251 1.80 6.96 -5.32
N ALA A 252 1.19 6.15 -6.22
CA ALA A 252 0.98 4.73 -5.99
C ALA A 252 2.30 3.96 -5.75
N LEU A 253 3.35 4.25 -6.52
CA LEU A 253 4.64 3.59 -6.36
C LEU A 253 5.29 3.97 -5.03
N VAL A 254 5.26 5.25 -4.65
CA VAL A 254 5.88 5.73 -3.41
C VAL A 254 5.24 5.10 -2.17
N GLY A 255 3.90 5.02 -2.13
CA GLY A 255 3.18 4.45 -0.99
C GLY A 255 3.52 3.00 -0.68
N ASN A 256 3.81 2.21 -1.73
CA ASN A 256 4.04 0.76 -1.62
C ASN A 256 5.48 0.30 -1.93
N ALA A 257 6.40 1.21 -2.25
CA ALA A 257 7.76 0.87 -2.68
C ALA A 257 8.52 -0.07 -1.72
N ALA A 258 8.30 0.05 -0.41
CA ALA A 258 8.92 -0.83 0.57
C ALA A 258 8.38 -2.28 0.49
N GLU A 259 7.07 -2.45 0.29
CA GLU A 259 6.45 -3.75 0.05
C GLU A 259 6.96 -4.35 -1.26
N HIS A 260 7.12 -3.51 -2.29
CA HIS A 260 7.61 -3.91 -3.61
C HIS A 260 9.02 -4.51 -3.49
N SER A 261 9.92 -3.81 -2.80
CA SER A 261 11.29 -4.31 -2.56
C SER A 261 11.29 -5.61 -1.76
N THR A 262 10.38 -5.76 -0.80
CA THR A 262 10.29 -6.96 0.03
C THR A 262 9.79 -8.16 -0.78
N ALA A 263 8.75 -7.99 -1.59
CA ALA A 263 8.21 -9.02 -2.47
C ALA A 263 9.27 -9.56 -3.46
N VAL A 264 10.05 -8.68 -4.08
CA VAL A 264 11.15 -9.07 -4.98
C VAL A 264 12.25 -9.82 -4.21
N MET A 265 12.62 -9.33 -3.03
CA MET A 265 13.66 -9.96 -2.21
C MET A 265 13.28 -11.38 -1.78
N VAL A 266 12.03 -11.62 -1.37
CA VAL A 266 11.58 -12.95 -0.95
C VAL A 266 11.42 -13.89 -2.14
N ALA A 267 11.01 -13.40 -3.31
CA ALA A 267 11.00 -14.18 -4.55
C ALA A 267 12.40 -14.67 -4.94
N LEU A 268 13.43 -13.82 -4.82
CA LEU A 268 14.85 -14.18 -5.03
C LEU A 268 15.39 -15.22 -4.02
N LYS A 269 14.70 -15.40 -2.89
CA LYS A 269 14.99 -16.43 -1.87
C LYS A 269 14.18 -17.71 -2.08
N ASN A 270 13.56 -17.88 -3.25
CA ASN A 270 12.66 -18.97 -3.59
C ASN A 270 11.36 -19.04 -2.78
N LYS A 271 10.92 -17.90 -2.22
CA LYS A 271 9.71 -17.82 -1.40
C LYS A 271 8.60 -17.07 -2.17
N MET A 272 8.18 -17.60 -3.31
CA MET A 272 7.19 -16.97 -4.20
C MET A 272 5.81 -16.88 -3.54
N ASP A 273 5.44 -17.83 -2.69
CA ASP A 273 4.27 -17.75 -1.81
C ASP A 273 4.20 -16.42 -1.07
N LEU A 274 5.31 -16.00 -0.45
CA LEU A 274 5.38 -14.75 0.31
C LEU A 274 5.25 -13.53 -0.61
N ALA A 275 5.93 -13.55 -1.76
CA ALA A 275 5.88 -12.45 -2.73
C ALA A 275 4.46 -12.24 -3.24
N TYR A 276 3.77 -13.34 -3.56
CA TYR A 276 2.37 -13.33 -3.96
C TYR A 276 1.47 -12.80 -2.85
N GLY A 277 1.64 -13.30 -1.62
CA GLY A 277 0.89 -12.86 -0.45
C GLY A 277 1.01 -11.35 -0.18
N ILE A 278 2.23 -10.80 -0.30
CA ILE A 278 2.47 -9.36 -0.17
C ILE A 278 1.72 -8.59 -1.26
N ALA A 279 1.95 -8.91 -2.54
CA ALA A 279 1.38 -8.15 -3.65
C ALA A 279 -0.16 -8.24 -3.71
N VAL A 280 -0.71 -9.45 -3.63
CA VAL A 280 -2.16 -9.67 -3.74
C VAL A 280 -2.88 -9.31 -2.45
N GLY A 281 -2.28 -9.57 -1.28
CA GLY A 281 -2.82 -9.16 0.01
C GLY A 281 -2.98 -7.63 0.11
N SER A 282 -1.94 -6.87 -0.25
CA SER A 282 -1.99 -5.41 -0.30
C SER A 282 -3.04 -4.91 -1.31
N SER A 283 -3.08 -5.52 -2.52
CA SER A 283 -4.11 -5.18 -3.53
C SER A 283 -5.55 -5.42 -3.05
N LEU A 284 -5.81 -6.52 -2.33
CA LEU A 284 -7.12 -6.83 -1.78
C LEU A 284 -7.54 -5.84 -0.69
N GLN A 285 -6.60 -5.43 0.17
CA GLN A 285 -6.85 -4.40 1.17
C GLN A 285 -7.22 -3.09 0.49
N ILE A 286 -6.45 -2.64 -0.49
CA ILE A 286 -6.74 -1.40 -1.21
C ILE A 286 -8.11 -1.47 -1.88
N ALA A 287 -8.37 -2.55 -2.62
CA ALA A 287 -9.57 -2.67 -3.44
C ALA A 287 -10.87 -2.90 -2.65
N LEU A 288 -10.80 -3.53 -1.47
CA LEU A 288 -11.98 -3.90 -0.68
C LEU A 288 -12.20 -3.05 0.58
N LEU A 289 -11.17 -2.37 1.08
CA LEU A 289 -11.22 -1.58 2.32
C LEU A 289 -10.98 -0.08 2.07
N VAL A 290 -10.07 0.29 1.16
CA VAL A 290 -9.61 1.69 1.02
C VAL A 290 -10.30 2.44 -0.13
N ALA A 291 -10.55 1.77 -1.25
CA ALA A 291 -11.19 2.32 -2.46
C ALA A 291 -12.71 2.49 -2.33
#